data_AF-A0A974VT99-F1
#
_entry.id   AF-A0A974VT99-F1
#
_cell.length_a   1.000
_cell.length_b   1.000
_cell.length_c   1.000
_cell.angle_alpha   90.00
_cell.angle_beta   90.00
_cell.angle_gamma   90.00
#
_symmetry.space_group_name_H-M   'P 1'
#
loop_
_entity.id
_entity.type
_entity.pdbx_description
1 polymer ?
#
loop_
_entity_poly.entity_id
_entity_poly.type
_entity_poly.pdbx_seq_one_letter_code
_entity_poly.pdbx_strand_id
1 'polypeptide(L)' 'MGQRSPQLGSYSSARKRVAAIFADRSSRQWIVQDPEGRFWIVPSADNAWDHRQPFQPSEETDLEAVPGHYKDMLGLPF' A
#
# COMPACT_ATOMS: atom_id res chain seq x y z
N MET A 1 41.15 16.79 26.74
CA MET A 1 39.68 16.90 26.66
C MET A 1 39.35 16.98 25.18
N GLY A 2 38.69 16.04 24.52
CA GLY A 2 37.50 15.29 24.92
C GLY A 2 36.39 15.67 23.93
N GLN A 3 36.41 15.02 22.76
CA GLN A 3 35.54 15.16 21.58
C GLN A 3 34.06 15.39 21.89
N ARG A 4 33.33 16.21 21.11
CA ARG A 4 31.90 15.97 20.78
C ARG A 4 31.54 16.52 19.39
N SER A 5 31.58 15.64 18.40
CA SER A 5 30.96 15.83 17.08
C SER A 5 29.43 15.88 17.23
N PRO A 6 28.71 16.77 16.52
CA PRO A 6 27.27 16.62 16.37
C PRO A 6 27.01 15.47 15.39
N GLN A 7 26.48 14.38 15.92
CA GLN A 7 25.88 13.30 15.13
C GLN A 7 24.60 13.88 14.52
N LEU A 8 24.68 14.41 13.29
CA LEU A 8 23.48 14.73 12.54
C LEU A 8 22.89 13.40 12.08
N GLY A 9 21.96 12.90 12.91
CA GLY A 9 21.21 11.68 12.65
C GLY A 9 20.73 11.67 11.21
N SER A 10 20.95 10.55 10.55
CA SER A 10 20.36 10.27 9.25
C SER A 10 18.87 10.60 9.36
N TYR A 11 18.43 11.67 8.69
CA TYR A 11 17.06 11.81 8.28
C TYR A 11 16.83 10.63 7.33
N SER A 12 16.54 9.46 7.90
CA SER A 12 15.72 8.48 7.21
C SER A 12 14.41 9.22 6.99
N SER A 13 14.35 9.97 5.88
CA SER A 13 13.12 10.28 5.20
C SER A 13 12.53 8.93 4.87
N ALA A 14 11.89 8.31 5.88
CA ALA A 14 10.88 7.31 5.69
C ALA A 14 9.82 8.06 4.91
N ARG A 15 10.02 8.13 3.59
CA ARG A 15 9.00 8.54 2.63
C ARG A 15 7.79 7.75 3.10
N LYS A 16 6.79 8.43 3.65
CA LYS A 16 5.53 7.79 4.02
C LYS A 16 5.12 7.07 2.75
N ARG A 17 5.31 5.75 2.71
CA ARG A 17 4.98 4.96 1.53
C ARG A 17 3.48 4.99 1.50
N VAL A 18 2.94 5.92 0.71
CA VAL A 18 1.51 6.06 0.54
C VAL A 18 1.07 4.77 -0.13
N ALA A 19 0.15 4.05 0.50
CA ALA A 19 -0.39 2.86 -0.09
C ALA A 19 -1.00 3.18 -1.46
N ALA A 20 -0.76 2.29 -2.41
CA ALA A 20 -1.28 2.38 -3.76
C ALA A 20 -2.45 1.42 -3.91
N ILE A 21 -3.48 1.83 -4.65
CA ILE A 21 -4.58 0.97 -5.02
C ILE A 21 -4.41 0.62 -6.49
N PHE A 22 -4.63 -0.63 -6.80
CA PHE A 22 -4.65 -1.21 -8.11
C PHE A 22 -5.99 -1.93 -8.31
N ALA A 23 -6.47 -1.99 -9.54
CA ALA A 23 -7.57 -2.86 -9.93
C ALA A 23 -6.99 -3.97 -10.82
N ASP A 24 -7.18 -5.23 -10.41
CA ASP A 24 -6.88 -6.37 -11.27
C ASP A 24 -7.99 -6.49 -12.33
N ARG A 25 -7.64 -6.23 -13.58
CA ARG A 25 -8.60 -6.24 -14.71
C ARG A 25 -9.12 -7.64 -15.02
N SER A 26 -8.30 -8.66 -14.78
CA SER A 26 -8.59 -10.06 -15.09
C SER A 26 -9.64 -10.66 -14.15
N SER A 27 -9.49 -10.44 -12.85
CA SER A 27 -10.36 -11.01 -11.81
C SER A 27 -11.40 -10.02 -11.29
N ARG A 28 -11.33 -8.75 -11.74
CA ARG A 28 -12.18 -7.64 -11.26
C ARG A 28 -12.11 -7.44 -9.75
N GLN A 29 -10.91 -7.56 -9.20
CA GLN A 29 -10.64 -7.42 -7.77
C GLN A 29 -9.82 -6.16 -7.49
N TRP A 30 -10.06 -5.53 -6.34
CA TRP A 30 -9.19 -4.46 -5.88
C TRP A 30 -7.95 -5.06 -5.24
N ILE A 31 -6.79 -4.55 -5.62
CA ILE A 31 -5.51 -4.94 -5.07
C ILE A 31 -4.91 -3.71 -4.40
N VAL A 32 -4.59 -3.79 -3.12
CA VAL A 32 -3.98 -2.70 -2.37
C VAL A 32 -2.56 -3.06 -2.01
N GLN A 33 -1.62 -2.19 -2.36
CA GLN A 33 -0.26 -2.27 -1.89
C GLN A 33 -0.10 -1.44 -0.63
N ASP A 34 0.21 -2.09 0.49
CA ASP A 34 0.42 -1.41 1.75
C ASP A 34 1.76 -0.62 1.77
N PRO A 35 1.97 0.27 2.75
CA PRO A 35 3.22 1.01 2.90
C PRO A 35 4.47 0.14 3.05
N GLU A 36 4.34 -1.10 3.49
CA GLU A 36 5.45 -2.07 3.59
C GLU A 36 5.78 -2.69 2.23
N GLY A 37 4.89 -2.54 1.24
CA GLY A 37 5.04 -3.04 -0.12
C GLY A 37 4.34 -4.38 -0.35
N ARG A 38 3.53 -4.87 0.61
CA ARG A 38 2.77 -6.12 0.45
C ARG A 38 1.45 -5.85 -0.26
N PHE A 39 1.01 -6.81 -1.05
CA PHE A 39 -0.22 -6.71 -1.82
C PHE A 39 -1.35 -7.48 -1.15
N TRP A 40 -2.55 -6.92 -1.23
CA TRP A 40 -3.75 -7.43 -0.59
C TRP A 40 -4.92 -7.37 -1.55
N ILE A 41 -5.63 -8.49 -1.75
CA ILE A 41 -6.95 -8.46 -2.39
C ILE A 41 -7.94 -7.85 -1.41
N VAL A 42 -8.70 -6.87 -1.88
CA VAL A 42 -9.71 -6.16 -1.12
C VAL A 42 -11.06 -6.36 -1.82
N PRO A 43 -12.04 -7.05 -1.20
CA PRO A 43 -13.35 -7.28 -1.81
C PRO A 43 -14.16 -5.98 -1.94
N SER A 44 -15.07 -5.88 -2.91
CA SER A 44 -15.89 -4.67 -3.13
C SER A 44 -17.06 -4.51 -2.13
N ALA A 45 -16.87 -4.87 -0.85
CA ALA A 45 -17.90 -4.86 0.19
C ALA A 45 -17.67 -3.75 1.22
N ASP A 46 -18.68 -3.41 2.03
CA ASP A 46 -18.48 -2.61 3.24
C ASP A 46 -17.42 -3.27 4.14
N ASN A 47 -16.54 -2.47 4.73
CA ASN A 47 -15.41 -2.96 5.54
C ASN A 47 -14.44 -3.88 4.78
N ALA A 48 -14.29 -3.66 3.47
CA ALA A 48 -13.44 -4.46 2.60
C ALA A 48 -12.03 -4.75 3.13
N TRP A 49 -11.41 -3.73 3.74
CA TRP A 49 -10.06 -3.86 4.29
C TRP A 49 -9.95 -4.91 5.40
N ASP A 50 -10.99 -5.12 6.20
CA ASP A 50 -11.03 -6.14 7.25
C ASP A 50 -11.07 -7.56 6.67
N HIS A 51 -11.66 -7.72 5.49
CA HIS A 51 -11.77 -8.98 4.77
C HIS A 51 -10.68 -9.18 3.72
N ARG A 52 -9.61 -8.38 3.78
CA ARG A 52 -8.51 -8.46 2.82
C ARG A 52 -7.80 -9.80 2.89
N GLN A 53 -7.35 -10.28 1.73
CA GLN A 53 -6.57 -11.51 1.63
C GLN A 53 -5.17 -11.21 1.11
N PRO A 54 -4.13 -11.93 1.57
CA PRO A 54 -2.79 -11.78 1.03
C PRO A 54 -2.81 -12.11 -0.45
N PHE A 55 -2.21 -11.25 -1.26
CA PHE A 55 -2.09 -11.43 -2.69
C PHE A 55 -0.64 -11.33 -3.11
N GLN A 56 -0.25 -12.17 -4.05
CA GLN A 56 1.07 -12.14 -4.64
C GLN A 56 0.92 -11.90 -6.14
N PRO A 57 1.17 -10.67 -6.62
CA PRO A 57 1.11 -10.40 -8.05
C PRO A 57 2.15 -11.24 -8.78
N SER A 58 1.73 -11.82 -9.90
CA SER A 58 2.60 -12.48 -10.88
C SER A 58 2.83 -11.57 -12.08
N GLU A 59 3.78 -11.92 -12.94
CA GLU A 59 4.03 -11.21 -14.21
C GLU A 59 2.82 -11.23 -15.16
N GLU A 60 1.88 -12.15 -14.94
CA GLU A 60 0.63 -12.27 -15.69
C GLU A 60 -0.49 -11.39 -15.12
N THR A 61 -0.30 -10.80 -13.94
CA THR A 61 -1.31 -9.97 -13.28
C THR A 61 -1.33 -8.57 -13.89
N ASP A 62 -2.45 -8.22 -14.51
CA ASP A 62 -2.66 -6.89 -15.09
C ASP A 62 -3.23 -5.94 -14.03
N LEU A 63 -2.33 -5.34 -13.25
CA LEU A 63 -2.65 -4.36 -12.21
C LEU A 63 -2.71 -2.94 -12.77
N GLU A 64 -3.93 -2.40 -12.87
CA GLU A 64 -4.14 -1.00 -13.27
C GLU A 64 -4.14 -0.10 -12.02
N ALA A 65 -3.22 0.86 -11.94
CA ALA A 65 -3.20 1.80 -10.82
C ALA A 65 -4.44 2.70 -10.86
N VAL A 66 -5.19 2.76 -9.76
CA VAL A 66 -6.42 3.54 -9.68
C VAL A 66 -6.24 4.81 -8.82
N PRO A 67 -7.04 5.85 -9.06
CA PRO A 67 -6.99 7.07 -8.27
C PRO A 67 -7.24 6.84 -6.77
N GLY A 68 -6.63 7.69 -5.95
CA GLY A 68 -6.71 7.58 -4.49
C GLY A 68 -8.09 7.78 -3.86
N HIS A 69 -9.11 8.27 -4.58
CA HIS A 69 -10.46 8.43 -4.01
C HIS A 69 -11.14 7.08 -3.71
N TYR A 70 -10.65 5.98 -4.27
CA TYR A 70 -11.10 4.64 -3.90
C TYR A 70 -10.63 4.22 -2.51
N LYS A 71 -9.69 4.95 -1.87
CA LYS A 71 -9.23 4.66 -0.51
C LYS A 71 -10.36 4.80 0.51
N ASP A 72 -11.13 5.87 0.38
CA ASP A 72 -12.28 6.14 1.23
C ASP A 72 -13.39 5.09 1.02
N MET A 73 -13.61 4.69 -0.25
CA MET A 73 -14.60 3.66 -0.59
C MET A 73 -14.22 2.27 -0.05
N LEU A 74 -12.93 1.93 -0.04
CA LEU A 74 -12.42 0.64 0.46
C LEU A 74 -12.16 0.65 1.97
N GLY A 75 -12.38 1.77 2.65
CA GLY A 75 -12.18 1.90 4.10
C GLY A 75 -10.73 1.70 4.53
N LEU A 76 -9.76 2.16 3.73
CA LEU A 76 -8.35 1.95 4.03
C LEU A 76 -7.88 2.83 5.20
N PRO A 77 -7.10 2.30 6.16
CA PRO A 77 -6.78 2.99 7.41
C PRO A 77 -5.57 3.95 7.33
N PHE A 78 -5.11 4.37 6.15
CA PHE A 78 -3.84 5.10 5.94
C PHE A 78 -3.91 6.27 4.96
#